data_AF-A0A8K0MDJ9-F1
#
_entry.id   AF-A0A8K0MDJ9-F1
#
_cell.length_a   1.000
_cell.length_b   1.000
_cell.length_c   1.000
_cell.angle_alpha   90.00
_cell.angle_beta   90.00
_cell.angle_gamma   90.00
#
_symmetry.space_group_name_H-M   'P 1'
#
loop_
_entity.id
_entity.type
_entity.pdbx_description
1 polymer ?
#
loop_
_entity_poly.entity_id
_entity_poly.type
_entity_poly.pdbx_seq_one_letter_code
_entity_poly.pdbx_strand_id
1 'polypeptide(L)' 'MTKDQKNEGEKEFSIQPIKESVDPKFGAFGAHPGPAVPKEMPKEEGTKEERKAKMEAMNKK' A
#
# COMPACT_ATOMS: atom_id res chain seq x y z
N MET A 1 -12.21 20.23 44.52
CA MET A 1 -11.15 20.39 43.52
C MET A 1 -11.11 19.10 42.71
N THR A 2 -11.08 19.25 41.40
CA THR A 2 -11.64 18.39 40.34
C THR A 2 -10.94 17.04 40.14
N LYS A 3 -11.73 15.98 39.90
CA LYS A 3 -11.27 14.72 39.30
C LYS A 3 -11.57 14.79 37.79
N ASP A 4 -10.69 15.44 37.06
CA ASP A 4 -10.63 15.34 35.60
C ASP A 4 -9.62 14.25 35.25
N GLN A 5 -10.10 13.02 35.12
CA GLN A 5 -9.41 11.98 34.35
C GLN A 5 -10.44 11.39 33.40
N LYS A 6 -10.69 12.12 32.30
CA LYS A 6 -11.23 11.52 31.09
C LYS A 6 -10.14 10.58 30.58
N ASN A 7 -10.23 9.31 30.95
CA ASN A 7 -9.63 8.24 30.16
C ASN A 7 -10.33 8.28 28.81
N GLU A 8 -9.75 9.00 27.85
CA GLU A 8 -10.02 8.85 26.43
C GLU A 8 -9.45 7.49 25.98
N GLY A 9 -9.94 6.43 26.61
CA GLY A 9 -9.65 5.05 26.27
C GLY A 9 -10.02 4.83 24.82
N GLU A 10 -9.05 4.32 24.07
CA GLU A 10 -9.14 4.03 22.66
C GLU A 10 -10.48 3.37 22.34
N LYS A 11 -11.14 3.80 21.24
CA LYS A 11 -12.39 3.19 20.80
C LYS A 11 -12.12 1.72 20.49
N GLU A 12 -12.55 0.84 21.39
CA GLU A 12 -12.49 -0.61 21.19
C GLU A 12 -13.32 -0.97 19.95
N PHE A 13 -12.64 -1.35 18.87
CA PHE A 13 -13.30 -1.83 17.67
C PHE A 13 -13.80 -3.25 17.93
N SER A 14 -15.12 -3.42 18.00
CA SER A 14 -15.73 -4.75 17.94
C SER A 14 -15.57 -5.30 16.52
N ILE A 15 -14.61 -6.21 16.33
CA ILE A 15 -14.50 -6.99 15.10
C ILE A 15 -15.54 -8.09 15.12
N GLN A 16 -16.61 -7.90 14.34
CA GLN A 16 -17.51 -9.03 14.06
C GLN A 16 -16.72 -10.10 13.29
N PRO A 17 -16.91 -11.39 13.59
CA PRO A 17 -16.30 -12.45 12.81
C PRO A 17 -16.78 -12.34 11.36
N ILE A 18 -15.84 -12.11 10.45
CA ILE A 18 -16.12 -12.08 9.02
C ILE A 18 -16.41 -13.53 8.63
N LYS A 19 -17.63 -13.79 8.14
CA LYS A 19 -17.91 -15.06 7.47
C LYS A 19 -17.08 -15.06 6.19
N GLU A 20 -16.01 -15.85 6.14
CA GLU A 20 -15.18 -15.99 4.95
C GLU A 20 -15.98 -16.68 3.83
N SER A 21 -16.79 -15.89 3.13
CA SER A 21 -17.19 -16.21 1.77
C SER A 21 -16.27 -15.39 0.87
N VAL A 22 -15.24 -16.04 0.33
CA VAL A 22 -14.41 -15.42 -0.72
C VAL A 22 -15.33 -15.19 -1.91
N ASP A 23 -15.68 -13.93 -2.17
CA ASP A 23 -16.45 -13.55 -3.34
C ASP A 23 -15.65 -14.00 -4.58
N PRO A 24 -16.22 -14.85 -5.45
CA PRO A 24 -15.55 -15.36 -6.65
C PRO A 24 -14.96 -14.26 -7.53
N LYS A 25 -15.48 -13.03 -7.44
CA LYS A 25 -14.95 -11.85 -8.14
C LYS A 25 -13.52 -11.50 -7.75
N PHE A 26 -13.09 -11.80 -6.52
CA PHE A 26 -11.73 -11.60 -6.04
C PHE A 26 -10.88 -12.88 -6.07
N GLY A 27 -11.37 -13.96 -6.70
CA GLY A 27 -10.62 -15.18 -6.88
C GLY A 27 -9.40 -14.96 -7.77
N ALA A 28 -8.27 -15.60 -7.44
CA ALA A 28 -7.01 -15.46 -8.18
C ALA A 28 -7.14 -15.77 -9.68
N PHE A 29 -8.07 -16.64 -10.06
CA PHE A 29 -8.33 -17.06 -11.45
C PHE A 29 -9.44 -16.25 -12.14
N GLY A 30 -10.14 -15.37 -11.42
CA GLY A 30 -11.15 -14.43 -11.94
C GLY A 30 -10.62 -13.00 -12.14
N ALA A 31 -9.34 -12.77 -11.82
CA ALA A 31 -8.70 -11.49 -12.06
C ALA A 31 -8.68 -11.21 -13.57
N HIS A 32 -9.15 -10.02 -13.94
CA HIS A 32 -9.02 -9.54 -15.32
C HIS A 32 -7.54 -9.60 -15.75
N PRO A 33 -7.26 -9.83 -17.05
CA PRO A 33 -5.91 -9.72 -17.56
C PRO A 33 -5.32 -8.38 -17.11
N GLY A 34 -4.04 -8.40 -16.73
CA GLY A 34 -3.35 -7.24 -16.20
C GLY A 34 -3.45 -6.03 -17.14
N PRO A 35 -3.13 -4.83 -16.63
CA PRO A 35 -3.18 -3.61 -17.44
C PRO A 35 -2.38 -3.79 -18.74
N ALA A 36 -2.87 -3.20 -19.82
CA ALA A 36 -2.20 -3.24 -21.10
C ALA A 36 -0.77 -2.70 -20.96
N VAL A 37 0.21 -3.54 -21.28
CA VAL A 37 1.61 -3.12 -21.31
C VAL A 37 1.79 -2.22 -22.54
N PRO A 38 2.24 -0.97 -22.37
CA PRO A 38 2.49 -0.08 -23.50
C PRO A 38 3.60 -0.66 -24.37
N LYS A 39 3.45 -0.56 -25.70
CA LYS A 39 4.46 -1.05 -26.67
C LYS A 39 5.81 -0.35 -26.51
N GLU A 40 5.78 0.91 -26.08
CA GLU A 40 6.96 1.73 -25.84
C GLU A 40 6.91 2.26 -24.41
N MET A 41 7.95 1.98 -23.64
CA MET A 41 8.13 2.57 -22.33
C MET A 41 8.73 3.98 -22.46
N PRO A 42 8.42 4.90 -21.52
CA PRO A 42 9.06 6.21 -21.51
C PRO A 42 10.57 6.07 -21.41
N LYS A 43 11.29 7.06 -21.97
CA LYS A 43 12.74 7.12 -21.85
C LYS A 43 13.11 7.22 -20.38
N GLU A 44 14.09 6.42 -19.99
CA GLU A 44 14.62 6.44 -18.64
C GLU A 44 15.28 7.80 -18.39
N GLU A 45 14.92 8.47 -17.29
CA GLU A 45 15.39 9.83 -17.00
C GLU A 45 16.89 9.81 -16.62
N GLY A 46 17.65 10.74 -17.19
CA GLY A 46 19.06 10.99 -16.83
C GLY A 46 20.05 9.93 -17.32
N THR A 47 21.29 10.07 -16.84
CA THR A 47 22.41 9.17 -17.09
C THR A 47 22.44 8.02 -16.08
N LYS A 48 23.23 6.96 -16.36
CA LYS A 48 23.38 5.83 -15.43
C LYS A 48 23.99 6.28 -14.11
N GLU A 49 24.89 7.25 -14.16
CA GLU A 49 25.61 7.83 -13.04
C GLU A 49 24.65 8.57 -12.09
N GLU A 50 23.76 9.40 -12.64
CA GLU A 50 22.76 10.14 -11.86
C GLU A 50 21.79 9.18 -11.14
N ARG A 51 21.41 8.07 -11.78
CA ARG A 51 20.54 7.06 -11.17
C ARG A 51 21.22 6.35 -10.01
N LYS A 52 22.51 6.02 -10.14
CA LYS A 52 23.29 5.42 -9.04
C LYS A 52 23.38 6.38 -7.86
N ALA A 53 23.68 7.65 -8.11
CA ALA A 53 23.73 8.65 -7.05
C ALA A 53 22.38 8.82 -6.34
N LYS A 54 21.27 8.85 -7.09
CA LYS A 54 19.91 8.95 -6.53
C LYS A 54 19.54 7.71 -5.70
N MET A 55 19.92 6.52 -6.17
CA MET A 55 19.71 5.25 -5.45
C MET A 55 20.49 5.23 -4.13
N GLU A 56 21.78 5.58 -4.16
CA GLU A 56 22.60 5.65 -2.94
C GLU A 56 22.10 6.69 -1.94
N ALA A 57 21.64 7.85 -2.42
CA ALA A 57 21.05 8.88 -1.56
C ALA A 57 19.73 8.41 -0.93
N MET A 58 18.91 7.63 -1.65
CA MET A 58 17.66 7.09 -1.15
C MET A 58 17.87 5.95 -0.14
N ASN A 59 18.87 5.08 -0.34
CA ASN A 59 19.20 3.96 0.55
C ASN A 59 19.87 4.39 1.87
N LYS A 60 20.35 5.63 1.96
CA LYS A 60 20.96 6.22 3.16
C LYS A 60 19.96 6.93 4.08
N LYS A 61 18.67 6.91 3.74
CA LYS A 61 17.58 7.36 4.62
C LYS A 61 17.09 6.20 5.48
#